data_AF-A0A2K3D3Y7-F1
#
_entry.id   AF-A0A2K3D3Y7-F1
#
_cell.length_a   1.000
_cell.length_b   1.000
_cell.length_c   1.000
_cell.angle_alpha   90.00
_cell.angle_beta   90.00
_cell.angle_gamma   90.00
#
_symmetry.space_group_name_H-M   'P 1'
#
loop_
_entity.id
_entity.type
_entity.pdbx_description
1 polymer ?
#
loop_
_entity_poly.entity_id
_entity_poly.type
_entity_poly.pdbx_seq_one_letter_code
_entity_poly.pdbx_strand_id
1 'polypeptide(L)'
;MNQLCNTRKSWLRKKGLSGADKKAGRIAAEGAVARYIHPGSRLGVLLEVNCETDFVAASEKFQALVNELGMIIAATDCICVSPEDVPEEVLAKEREVEMGKEDLANKPEAIRAKIVEGRLQKMRDQVALTNQATLSNPDKTVAELVKETIAAVGENVKIRRFIKYRLGEGLEKKANDFAAEVAQQTQAKAAAPAAPKKEEPKKEEPKKATVAVSAGTVKELRDKTGAGMMDCKKALAENENDMEKATEWLRMKGLAGADKKAGRIAAEGVVASYIHPGSRLGVLLEVNCETDFVAASEKFNELVNYIAMGIVAGQNVQYVSADEIPAEVFEREKQLEMARDDLKGKPDAIRAKIAEGRAKKIATEMCLLDQPFLTDPSKTVAEAIKESIAAIGEKISVRRFVKFQLGEGLEKKSNDFAAEVAAATGAK
;
A
#
# COMPACT_ATOMS: atom_id res chain seq x y z
N MET A 1 25.73 35.64 -33.63
CA MET A 1 25.04 34.32 -33.75
C MET A 1 24.35 33.87 -32.46
N ASN A 2 24.95 34.01 -31.26
CA ASN A 2 24.36 33.54 -30.00
C ASN A 2 23.02 34.19 -29.60
N GLN A 3 22.85 35.51 -29.80
CA GLN A 3 21.57 36.18 -29.50
C GLN A 3 20.42 35.75 -30.41
N LEU A 4 20.65 35.61 -31.73
CA LEU A 4 19.62 35.13 -32.68
C LEU A 4 19.23 33.66 -32.44
N CYS A 5 20.19 32.81 -32.05
CA CYS A 5 19.94 31.43 -31.65
C CYS A 5 19.08 31.35 -30.38
N ASN A 6 19.41 32.16 -29.36
CA ASN A 6 18.62 32.24 -28.12
C ASN A 6 17.22 32.81 -28.34
N THR A 7 17.09 33.80 -29.22
CA THR A 7 15.79 34.42 -29.56
C THR A 7 14.88 33.43 -30.31
N ARG A 8 15.42 32.65 -31.25
CA ARG A 8 14.67 31.58 -31.94
C ARG A 8 14.28 30.45 -30.98
N LYS A 9 15.17 30.02 -30.09
CA LYS A 9 14.86 29.02 -29.05
C LYS A 9 13.76 29.51 -28.11
N SER A 10 13.82 30.77 -27.67
CA SER A 10 12.80 31.40 -26.84
C SER A 10 11.43 31.48 -27.54
N TRP A 11 11.42 31.87 -28.81
CA TRP A 11 10.19 31.90 -29.63
C TRP A 11 9.59 30.51 -29.82
N LEU A 12 10.41 29.50 -30.15
CA LEU A 12 9.97 28.10 -30.29
C LEU A 12 9.39 27.56 -28.98
N ARG A 13 10.03 27.85 -27.84
CA ARG A 13 9.51 27.50 -26.50
C ARG A 13 8.16 28.15 -26.26
N LYS A 14 8.02 29.46 -26.47
CA LYS A 14 6.76 30.19 -26.28
C LYS A 14 5.63 29.64 -27.17
N LYS A 15 5.94 29.31 -28.43
CA LYS A 15 4.99 28.70 -29.36
C LYS A 15 4.59 27.28 -28.91
N GLY A 16 5.54 26.48 -28.44
CA GLY A 16 5.30 25.16 -27.85
C GLY A 16 4.36 25.20 -26.65
N LEU A 17 4.60 26.12 -25.69
CA LEU A 17 3.74 26.30 -24.52
C LEU A 17 2.30 26.69 -24.92
N SER A 18 2.14 27.61 -25.89
CA SER A 18 0.79 27.99 -26.38
C SER A 18 0.02 26.85 -27.05
N GLY A 19 0.74 25.84 -27.55
CA GLY A 19 0.15 24.63 -28.11
C GLY A 19 -0.20 23.58 -27.06
N ALA A 20 0.42 23.61 -25.88
CA ALA A 20 0.19 22.65 -24.81
C ALA A 20 -1.24 22.76 -24.25
N ASP A 21 -1.71 23.98 -23.98
CA ASP A 21 -3.07 24.20 -23.46
C ASP A 21 -4.15 23.69 -24.44
N LYS A 22 -3.90 23.74 -25.76
CA LYS A 22 -4.81 23.20 -26.79
C LYS A 22 -4.88 21.67 -26.81
N LYS A 23 -3.89 20.98 -26.23
CA LYS A 23 -3.81 19.51 -26.21
C LYS A 23 -4.43 18.91 -24.94
N ALA A 24 -4.67 19.73 -23.91
CA ALA A 24 -5.21 19.28 -22.62
C ALA A 24 -6.55 18.52 -22.72
N GLY A 25 -7.38 18.82 -23.74
CA GLY A 25 -8.66 18.14 -23.98
C GLY A 25 -8.58 16.80 -24.73
N ARG A 26 -7.38 16.35 -25.12
CA ARG A 26 -7.20 15.07 -25.84
C ARG A 26 -7.18 13.90 -24.85
N ILE A 27 -7.75 12.77 -25.27
CA ILE A 27 -7.81 11.55 -24.45
C ILE A 27 -6.39 11.01 -24.24
N ALA A 28 -5.99 10.87 -22.99
CA ALA A 28 -4.72 10.28 -22.57
C ALA A 28 -5.01 8.95 -21.86
N ALA A 29 -5.12 7.86 -22.63
CA ALA A 29 -5.44 6.52 -22.11
C ALA A 29 -4.19 5.64 -21.93
N GLU A 30 -3.07 6.03 -22.52
CA GLU A 30 -1.75 5.42 -22.30
C GLU A 30 -1.02 6.16 -21.17
N GLY A 31 0.21 5.76 -20.87
CA GLY A 31 1.02 6.36 -19.81
C GLY A 31 1.75 5.32 -18.95
N ALA A 32 2.01 5.69 -17.70
CA ALA A 32 2.70 4.84 -16.74
C ALA A 32 2.09 4.95 -15.34
N VAL A 33 1.91 3.79 -14.72
CA VAL A 33 1.90 3.64 -13.26
C VAL A 33 3.34 3.52 -12.80
N ALA A 34 3.74 4.36 -11.86
CA ALA A 34 5.10 4.44 -11.35
C ALA A 34 5.12 4.50 -9.82
N ARG A 35 6.30 4.26 -9.26
CA ARG A 35 6.53 4.23 -7.82
C ARG A 35 7.73 5.07 -7.43
N TYR A 36 7.73 5.59 -6.21
CA TYR A 36 8.92 6.07 -5.53
C TYR A 36 8.92 5.52 -4.11
N ILE A 37 9.97 4.79 -3.73
CA ILE A 37 10.18 4.32 -2.35
C ILE A 37 11.38 5.08 -1.79
N HIS A 38 11.15 5.82 -0.70
CA HIS A 38 12.21 6.57 -0.06
C HIS A 38 13.22 5.61 0.62
N PRO A 39 14.52 5.96 0.71
CA PRO A 39 15.49 5.16 1.46
C PRO A 39 15.00 4.81 2.87
N GLY A 40 15.17 3.54 3.25
CA GLY A 40 14.66 2.98 4.50
C GLY A 40 13.21 2.48 4.45
N SER A 41 12.53 2.56 3.29
CA SER A 41 11.21 1.96 3.06
C SER A 41 10.12 2.41 4.04
N ARG A 42 10.27 3.58 4.67
CA ARG A 42 9.26 4.14 5.60
C ARG A 42 8.26 5.04 4.91
N LEU A 43 8.51 5.39 3.65
CA LEU A 43 7.65 6.22 2.83
C LEU A 43 7.65 5.68 1.41
N GLY A 44 6.46 5.57 0.83
CA GLY A 44 6.29 5.17 -0.56
C GLY A 44 5.19 5.94 -1.25
N VAL A 45 5.36 6.15 -2.55
CA VAL A 45 4.43 6.84 -3.43
C VAL A 45 4.12 5.92 -4.60
N LEU A 46 2.85 5.86 -4.99
CA LEU A 46 2.37 5.27 -6.23
C LEU A 46 1.61 6.34 -7.00
N LEU A 47 1.91 6.52 -8.27
CA LEU A 47 1.30 7.54 -9.12
C LEU A 47 0.94 6.99 -10.50
N GLU A 48 -0.10 7.55 -11.09
CA GLU A 48 -0.51 7.29 -12.47
C GLU A 48 -0.41 8.60 -13.26
N VAL A 49 0.42 8.59 -14.30
CA VAL A 49 0.57 9.70 -15.24
C VAL A 49 0.21 9.19 -16.62
N ASN A 50 -0.71 9.87 -17.28
CA ASN A 50 -1.21 9.49 -18.60
C ASN A 50 -0.59 10.33 -19.71
N CYS A 51 -0.49 9.73 -20.90
CA CYS A 51 -0.21 10.40 -22.16
C CYS A 51 -1.07 9.82 -23.30
N GLU A 52 -0.96 10.39 -24.50
CA GLU A 52 -1.76 9.93 -25.65
C GLU A 52 -1.25 8.59 -26.19
N THR A 53 0.08 8.41 -26.29
CA THR A 53 0.70 7.19 -26.86
C THR A 53 1.66 6.48 -25.92
N ASP A 54 1.83 5.18 -26.16
CA ASP A 54 2.83 4.33 -25.50
C ASP A 54 4.28 4.73 -25.84
N PHE A 55 4.50 5.25 -27.04
CA PHE A 55 5.80 5.80 -27.46
C PHE A 55 6.23 6.97 -26.56
N VAL A 56 5.33 7.91 -26.26
CA VAL A 56 5.64 8.99 -25.30
C VAL A 56 5.82 8.45 -23.90
N ALA A 57 5.02 7.47 -23.48
CA ALA A 57 5.16 6.83 -22.17
C ALA A 57 6.58 6.23 -21.99
N ALA A 58 7.17 5.66 -23.05
CA ALA A 58 8.52 5.10 -23.02
C ALA A 58 9.65 6.16 -23.16
N SER A 59 9.33 7.41 -23.48
CA SER A 59 10.35 8.43 -23.74
C SER A 59 11.09 8.87 -22.48
N GLU A 60 12.39 9.19 -22.62
CA GLU A 60 13.22 9.66 -21.49
C GLU A 60 12.64 10.89 -20.80
N LYS A 61 12.06 11.83 -21.55
CA LYS A 61 11.45 13.05 -21.00
C LYS A 61 10.23 12.74 -20.14
N PHE A 62 9.37 11.83 -20.58
CA PHE A 62 8.20 11.41 -19.82
C PHE A 62 8.62 10.66 -18.55
N GLN A 63 9.57 9.73 -18.67
CA GLN A 63 10.09 9.00 -17.52
C GLN A 63 10.79 9.91 -16.50
N ALA A 64 11.52 10.93 -16.97
CA ALA A 64 12.12 11.94 -16.10
C ALA A 64 11.06 12.74 -15.32
N LEU A 65 9.99 13.19 -15.99
CA LEU A 65 8.85 13.83 -15.33
C LEU A 65 8.26 12.92 -14.25
N VAL A 66 7.92 11.67 -14.60
CA VAL A 66 7.30 10.72 -13.68
C VAL A 66 8.16 10.47 -12.44
N ASN A 67 9.47 10.33 -12.62
CA ASN A 67 10.42 10.16 -11.51
C ASN A 67 10.50 11.40 -10.62
N GLU A 68 10.57 12.60 -11.21
CA GLU A 68 10.59 13.87 -10.47
C GLU A 68 9.30 14.06 -9.67
N LEU A 69 8.14 13.76 -10.25
CA LEU A 69 6.85 13.80 -9.56
C LEU A 69 6.81 12.88 -8.33
N GLY A 70 7.29 11.65 -8.45
CA GLY A 70 7.37 10.72 -7.31
C GLY A 70 8.19 11.28 -6.14
N MET A 71 9.32 11.95 -6.43
CA MET A 71 10.16 12.60 -5.43
C MET A 71 9.50 13.85 -4.83
N ILE A 72 8.84 14.69 -5.64
CA ILE A 72 8.11 15.87 -5.16
C ILE A 72 6.98 15.46 -4.21
N ILE A 73 6.19 14.45 -4.59
CA ILE A 73 5.10 13.93 -3.75
C ILE A 73 5.63 13.42 -2.41
N ALA A 74 6.78 12.74 -2.43
CA ALA A 74 7.42 12.25 -1.21
C ALA A 74 7.95 13.38 -0.31
N ALA A 75 8.46 14.47 -0.89
CA ALA A 75 9.05 15.59 -0.18
C ALA A 75 8.04 16.63 0.32
N THR A 76 6.79 16.56 -0.14
CA THR A 76 5.74 17.54 0.17
C THR A 76 4.55 16.90 0.90
N ASP A 77 3.69 17.72 1.49
CA ASP A 77 2.45 17.28 2.14
C ASP A 77 1.24 17.33 1.21
N CYS A 78 1.47 17.19 -0.10
CA CYS A 78 0.37 17.08 -1.05
C CYS A 78 -0.47 15.81 -0.80
N ILE A 79 -1.78 15.96 -0.99
CA ILE A 79 -2.78 14.89 -0.83
C ILE A 79 -3.61 14.68 -2.10
N CYS A 80 -3.59 15.64 -3.04
CA CYS A 80 -4.36 15.61 -4.27
C CYS A 80 -3.56 16.20 -5.44
N VAL A 81 -3.99 15.93 -6.67
CA VAL A 81 -3.29 16.39 -7.88
C VAL A 81 -3.46 17.90 -8.04
N SER A 82 -4.69 18.40 -8.04
CA SER A 82 -5.02 19.82 -8.21
C SER A 82 -5.89 20.34 -7.05
N PRO A 83 -6.01 21.67 -6.88
CA PRO A 83 -6.80 22.28 -5.79
C PRO A 83 -8.28 21.86 -5.77
N GLU A 84 -8.82 21.53 -6.93
CA GLU A 84 -10.21 21.06 -7.09
C GLU A 84 -10.40 19.60 -6.66
N ASP A 85 -9.31 18.82 -6.59
CA ASP A 85 -9.34 17.39 -6.24
C ASP A 85 -9.29 17.13 -4.73
N VAL A 86 -9.37 18.17 -3.88
CA VAL A 86 -9.35 18.00 -2.42
C VAL A 86 -10.66 17.34 -1.97
N PRO A 87 -10.64 16.20 -1.26
CA PRO A 87 -11.85 15.52 -0.82
C PRO A 87 -12.76 16.41 0.04
N GLU A 88 -14.07 16.35 -0.22
CA GLU A 88 -15.07 17.17 0.51
C GLU A 88 -15.04 16.92 2.02
N GLU A 89 -14.79 15.69 2.44
CA GLU A 89 -14.66 15.33 3.86
C GLU A 89 -13.50 16.05 4.55
N VAL A 90 -12.36 16.21 3.85
CA VAL A 90 -11.20 16.95 4.37
C VAL A 90 -11.53 18.43 4.46
N LEU A 91 -12.19 18.98 3.45
CA LEU A 91 -12.64 20.38 3.45
C LEU A 91 -13.67 20.66 4.56
N ALA A 92 -14.60 19.72 4.81
CA ALA A 92 -15.60 19.85 5.85
C ALA A 92 -14.97 19.86 7.24
N LYS A 93 -14.06 18.91 7.52
CA LYS A 93 -13.31 18.84 8.78
C LYS A 93 -12.46 20.09 9.00
N GLU A 94 -11.72 20.52 7.98
CA GLU A 94 -10.88 21.72 8.09
C GLU A 94 -11.72 22.99 8.28
N ARG A 95 -12.89 23.09 7.61
CA ARG A 95 -13.83 24.20 7.80
C ARG A 95 -14.31 24.26 9.25
N GLU A 96 -14.67 23.13 9.84
CA GLU A 96 -15.11 23.06 11.23
C GLU A 96 -14.01 23.52 12.18
N VAL A 97 -12.78 23.03 11.99
CA VAL A 97 -11.60 23.44 12.76
C VAL A 97 -11.35 24.94 12.63
N GLU A 98 -11.34 25.48 11.41
CA GLU A 98 -11.13 26.90 11.16
C GLU A 98 -12.23 27.78 11.75
N MET A 99 -13.49 27.37 11.65
CA MET A 99 -14.62 28.08 12.25
C MET A 99 -14.55 28.11 13.78
N GLY A 100 -13.94 27.10 14.40
CA GLY A 100 -13.74 26.98 15.84
C GLY A 100 -12.57 27.79 16.41
N LYS A 101 -11.72 28.42 15.58
CA LYS A 101 -10.57 29.17 16.08
C LYS A 101 -10.96 30.47 16.80
N GLU A 102 -10.32 30.72 17.94
CA GLU A 102 -10.60 31.86 18.84
C GLU A 102 -10.44 33.22 18.16
N ASP A 103 -9.53 33.33 17.19
CA ASP A 103 -9.25 34.55 16.45
C ASP A 103 -10.40 35.00 15.53
N LEU A 104 -11.39 34.12 15.32
CA LEU A 104 -12.62 34.39 14.61
C LEU A 104 -13.83 34.61 15.53
N ALA A 105 -13.70 34.37 16.85
CA ALA A 105 -14.83 34.40 17.79
C ALA A 105 -15.52 35.77 17.87
N ASN A 106 -14.76 36.86 17.75
CA ASN A 106 -15.26 38.24 17.86
C ASN A 106 -15.69 38.86 16.51
N LYS A 107 -15.70 38.08 15.41
CA LYS A 107 -16.03 38.59 14.07
C LYS A 107 -17.47 38.25 13.69
N PRO A 108 -18.18 39.13 12.95
CA PRO A 108 -19.49 38.81 12.38
C PRO A 108 -19.44 37.55 11.50
N GLU A 109 -20.51 36.76 11.51
CA GLU A 109 -20.60 35.46 10.83
C GLU A 109 -20.23 35.51 9.34
N ALA A 110 -20.74 36.51 8.61
CA ALA A 110 -20.41 36.70 7.20
C ALA A 110 -18.92 37.00 6.94
N ILE A 111 -18.23 37.66 7.88
CA ILE A 111 -16.79 37.94 7.80
C ILE A 111 -15.99 36.69 8.16
N ARG A 112 -16.43 35.93 9.17
CA ARG A 112 -15.83 34.64 9.54
C ARG A 112 -15.85 33.68 8.36
N ALA A 113 -17.01 33.51 7.72
CA ALA A 113 -17.17 32.63 6.57
C ALA A 113 -16.20 32.96 5.43
N LYS A 114 -16.06 34.26 5.07
CA LYS A 114 -15.10 34.70 4.05
C LYS A 114 -13.64 34.46 4.44
N ILE A 115 -13.27 34.63 5.71
CA ILE A 115 -11.92 34.35 6.18
C ILE A 115 -11.62 32.86 6.10
N VAL A 116 -12.56 32.02 6.56
CA VAL A 116 -12.42 30.56 6.50
C VAL A 116 -12.34 30.09 5.05
N GLU A 117 -13.15 30.63 4.15
CA GLU A 117 -13.07 30.33 2.71
C GLU A 117 -11.69 30.67 2.13
N GLY A 118 -11.13 31.84 2.46
CA GLY A 118 -9.77 32.21 2.05
C GLY A 118 -8.68 31.29 2.62
N ARG A 119 -8.84 30.82 3.87
CA ARG A 119 -7.93 29.84 4.49
C ARG A 119 -8.03 28.47 3.84
N LEU A 120 -9.25 28.00 3.57
CA LEU A 120 -9.50 26.76 2.85
C LEU A 120 -8.91 26.81 1.44
N GLN A 121 -9.03 27.93 0.74
CA GLN A 121 -8.42 28.10 -0.57
C GLN A 121 -6.88 28.02 -0.49
N LYS A 122 -6.27 28.68 0.49
CA LYS A 122 -4.83 28.57 0.73
C LYS A 122 -4.41 27.13 1.05
N MET A 123 -5.20 26.41 1.84
CA MET A 123 -4.95 25.00 2.14
C MET A 123 -5.02 24.16 0.86
N ARG A 124 -6.06 24.33 0.02
CA ARG A 124 -6.17 23.66 -1.28
C ARG A 124 -4.93 23.87 -2.13
N ASP A 125 -4.45 25.10 -2.21
CA ASP A 125 -3.25 25.42 -2.99
C ASP A 125 -2.00 24.77 -2.41
N GLN A 126 -1.90 24.65 -1.08
CA GLN A 126 -0.76 24.00 -0.40
C GLN A 126 -0.74 22.48 -0.53
N VAL A 127 -1.91 21.84 -0.58
CA VAL A 127 -2.00 20.37 -0.65
C VAL A 127 -2.11 19.83 -2.08
N ALA A 128 -2.23 20.71 -3.07
CA ALA A 128 -2.25 20.36 -4.49
C ALA A 128 -0.85 20.15 -5.06
N LEU A 129 -0.62 19.01 -5.70
CA LEU A 129 0.65 18.68 -6.36
C LEU A 129 0.99 19.68 -7.47
N THR A 130 0.02 20.11 -8.28
CA THR A 130 0.24 21.04 -9.40
C THR A 130 0.86 22.37 -8.96
N ASN A 131 0.64 22.78 -7.72
CA ASN A 131 1.10 24.05 -7.17
C ASN A 131 2.44 23.91 -6.42
N GLN A 132 2.96 22.69 -6.25
CA GLN A 132 4.26 22.46 -5.61
C GLN A 132 5.40 22.93 -6.52
N ALA A 133 6.49 23.38 -5.90
CA ALA A 133 7.71 23.71 -6.59
C ALA A 133 8.40 22.45 -7.16
N THR A 134 9.11 22.57 -8.28
CA THR A 134 9.90 21.45 -8.83
C THR A 134 11.23 21.29 -8.10
N LEU A 135 11.80 20.09 -8.14
CA LEU A 135 13.12 19.82 -7.53
C LEU A 135 14.25 20.43 -8.35
N SER A 136 14.08 20.41 -9.67
CA SER A 136 15.05 20.96 -10.62
C SER A 136 15.09 22.50 -10.64
N ASN A 137 13.98 23.16 -10.32
CA ASN A 137 13.89 24.62 -10.27
C ASN A 137 12.77 25.07 -9.31
N PRO A 138 13.12 25.53 -8.09
CA PRO A 138 12.14 25.97 -7.10
C PRO A 138 11.26 27.15 -7.53
N ASP A 139 11.66 27.92 -8.55
CA ASP A 139 10.85 29.04 -9.08
C ASP A 139 9.72 28.56 -10.01
N LYS A 140 9.70 27.27 -10.36
CA LYS A 140 8.69 26.67 -11.22
C LYS A 140 7.78 25.75 -10.44
N THR A 141 6.53 25.72 -10.85
CA THR A 141 5.52 24.78 -10.35
C THR A 141 5.52 23.47 -11.14
N VAL A 142 4.97 22.41 -10.52
CA VAL A 142 4.70 21.14 -11.21
C VAL A 142 3.78 21.35 -12.42
N ALA A 143 2.78 22.23 -12.33
CA ALA A 143 1.92 22.57 -13.46
C ALA A 143 2.73 23.08 -14.66
N GLU A 144 3.71 23.95 -14.42
CA GLU A 144 4.60 24.47 -15.47
C GLU A 144 5.52 23.38 -16.02
N LEU A 145 6.04 22.48 -15.17
CA LEU A 145 6.85 21.34 -15.60
C LEU A 145 6.07 20.40 -16.52
N VAL A 146 4.81 20.12 -16.21
CA VAL A 146 3.93 19.31 -17.06
C VAL A 146 3.70 20.01 -18.40
N LYS A 147 3.40 21.32 -18.39
CA LYS A 147 3.24 22.10 -19.63
C LYS A 147 4.51 22.12 -20.50
N GLU A 148 5.68 22.25 -19.89
CA GLU A 148 6.96 22.16 -20.58
C GLU A 148 7.17 20.77 -21.18
N THR A 149 6.81 19.72 -20.45
CA THR A 149 6.86 18.34 -20.94
C THR A 149 5.93 18.15 -22.14
N ILE A 150 4.68 18.59 -22.07
CA ILE A 150 3.71 18.56 -23.19
C ILE A 150 4.26 19.26 -24.42
N ALA A 151 4.85 20.45 -24.24
CA ALA A 151 5.46 21.20 -25.34
C ALA A 151 6.65 20.45 -25.95
N ALA A 152 7.40 19.70 -25.14
CA ALA A 152 8.60 18.99 -25.54
C ALA A 152 8.33 17.60 -26.16
N VAL A 153 7.30 16.89 -25.74
CA VAL A 153 6.90 15.57 -26.26
C VAL A 153 5.87 15.69 -27.39
N GLY A 154 5.10 16.77 -27.43
CA GLY A 154 4.13 17.01 -28.49
C GLY A 154 2.76 16.38 -28.25
N GLU A 155 2.54 15.72 -27.11
CA GLU A 155 1.29 15.06 -26.72
C GLU A 155 0.80 15.57 -25.36
N ASN A 156 -0.49 15.38 -25.11
CA ASN A 156 -1.08 15.63 -23.80
C ASN A 156 -0.41 14.73 -22.75
N VAL A 157 -0.13 15.31 -21.59
CA VAL A 157 0.40 14.61 -20.41
C VAL A 157 -0.42 15.07 -19.22
N LYS A 158 -0.98 14.12 -18.48
CA LYS A 158 -1.85 14.42 -17.34
C LYS A 158 -1.43 13.59 -16.13
N ILE A 159 -1.21 14.25 -15.00
CA ILE A 159 -1.11 13.57 -13.71
C ILE A 159 -2.54 13.18 -13.33
N ARG A 160 -2.79 11.88 -13.16
CA ARG A 160 -4.15 11.39 -12.95
C ARG A 160 -4.49 11.27 -11.48
N ARG A 161 -3.64 10.57 -10.74
CA ARG A 161 -3.80 10.28 -9.32
C ARG A 161 -2.46 9.88 -8.72
N PHE A 162 -2.33 10.06 -7.42
CA PHE A 162 -1.26 9.47 -6.64
C PHE A 162 -1.78 9.09 -5.26
N ILE A 163 -1.00 8.27 -4.58
CA ILE A 163 -1.20 7.92 -3.19
C ILE A 163 0.17 7.81 -2.52
N LYS A 164 0.24 8.26 -1.27
CA LYS A 164 1.45 8.31 -0.47
C LYS A 164 1.18 7.58 0.84
N TYR A 165 2.02 6.60 1.16
CA TYR A 165 2.00 5.93 2.46
C TYR A 165 3.22 6.36 3.27
N ARG A 166 2.98 6.72 4.53
CA ARG A 166 4.00 6.80 5.57
C ARG A 166 3.79 5.62 6.54
N LEU A 167 4.86 4.91 6.85
CA LEU A 167 4.82 3.76 7.77
C LEU A 167 4.28 4.19 9.14
N GLY A 168 3.24 3.49 9.60
CA GLY A 168 2.58 3.72 10.89
C GLY A 168 1.72 4.99 10.97
N GLU A 169 1.50 5.68 9.86
CA GLU A 169 0.60 6.84 9.81
C GLU A 169 -0.81 6.47 10.23
N GLY A 170 -1.36 7.11 11.26
CA GLY A 170 -2.69 6.79 11.81
C GLY A 170 -2.69 5.63 12.81
N LEU A 171 -1.53 5.07 13.16
CA LEU A 171 -1.41 4.26 14.38
C LEU A 171 -1.24 5.19 15.57
N GLU A 172 -2.15 5.13 16.54
CA GLU A 172 -1.92 5.72 17.84
C GLU A 172 -0.74 5.00 18.50
N LYS A 173 0.45 5.59 18.40
CA LYS A 173 1.56 5.20 19.26
C LYS A 173 1.12 5.57 20.67
N LYS A 174 0.64 4.61 21.45
CA LYS A 174 0.74 4.77 22.91
C LYS A 174 2.21 5.01 23.18
N ALA A 175 2.53 6.20 23.67
CA ALA A 175 3.86 6.53 24.14
C ALA A 175 4.15 5.58 25.30
N ASN A 176 4.75 4.44 24.99
CA ASN A 176 5.29 3.58 26.02
C ASN A 176 6.52 4.31 26.52
N ASP A 177 6.35 4.97 27.66
CA ASP A 177 7.47 5.36 28.51
C ASP A 177 8.20 4.07 28.89
N PHE A 178 9.18 3.71 28.07
CA PHE A 178 10.00 2.51 28.21
C PHE A 178 10.63 2.45 29.62
N ALA A 179 10.84 3.61 30.26
CA ALA A 179 11.32 3.68 31.63
C ALA A 179 10.28 3.17 32.64
N ALA A 180 8.98 3.44 32.42
CA ALA A 180 7.91 2.94 33.28
C ALA A 180 7.68 1.44 33.12
N GLU A 181 7.78 0.91 31.89
CA GLU A 181 7.63 -0.52 31.62
C GLU A 181 8.79 -1.36 32.18
N VAL A 182 10.03 -0.87 32.05
CA VAL A 182 11.23 -1.49 32.65
C VAL A 182 11.20 -1.40 34.17
N ALA A 183 10.72 -0.30 34.75
CA ALA A 183 10.53 -0.14 36.19
C ALA A 183 9.47 -1.10 36.75
N GLN A 184 8.36 -1.33 36.04
CA GLN A 184 7.33 -2.28 36.46
C GLN A 184 7.81 -3.73 36.39
N GLN A 185 8.60 -4.11 35.38
CA GLN A 185 9.19 -5.47 35.30
C GLN A 185 10.25 -5.73 36.37
N THR A 186 11.00 -4.71 36.79
CA THR A 186 11.96 -4.83 37.89
C THR A 186 11.28 -4.80 39.27
N GLN A 187 10.18 -4.06 39.44
CA GLN A 187 9.41 -4.03 40.70
C GLN A 187 8.52 -5.27 40.87
N ALA A 188 7.93 -5.84 39.81
CA ALA A 188 7.14 -7.07 39.90
C ALA A 188 7.98 -8.30 40.31
N LYS A 189 9.29 -8.27 40.04
CA LYS A 189 10.23 -9.32 40.47
C LYS A 189 10.72 -9.13 41.92
N ALA A 190 10.57 -7.93 42.48
CA ALA A 190 10.99 -7.58 43.83
C ALA A 190 9.83 -7.62 44.86
N ALA A 191 8.56 -7.60 44.41
CA ALA A 191 7.39 -7.50 45.28
C ALA A 191 6.64 -8.81 45.55
N ALA A 192 7.15 -9.97 45.11
CA ALA A 192 6.57 -11.26 45.51
C ALA A 192 7.20 -11.72 46.84
N PRO A 193 6.47 -11.75 47.98
CA PRO A 193 6.99 -12.34 49.21
C PRO A 193 7.16 -13.85 49.02
N ALA A 194 8.34 -14.36 49.38
CA ALA A 194 8.62 -15.79 49.41
C ALA A 194 7.73 -16.48 50.45
N ALA A 195 6.65 -17.12 50.00
CA ALA A 195 5.86 -18.02 50.83
C ALA A 195 6.55 -19.39 50.97
N PRO A 196 6.43 -20.08 52.11
CA PRO A 196 7.20 -21.27 52.42
C PRO A 196 6.77 -22.46 51.55
N LYS A 197 7.76 -23.17 51.00
CA LYS A 197 7.57 -24.43 50.27
C LYS A 197 6.92 -25.47 51.18
N LYS A 198 5.68 -25.85 50.88
CA LYS A 198 5.17 -27.18 51.25
C LYS A 198 5.74 -28.19 50.26
N GLU A 199 6.52 -29.14 50.77
CA GLU A 199 6.90 -30.34 50.03
C GLU A 199 5.66 -31.23 49.88
N GLU A 200 5.13 -31.29 48.67
CA GLU A 200 4.34 -32.43 48.19
C GLU A 200 5.20 -33.26 47.23
N PRO A 201 5.05 -34.60 47.26
CA PRO A 201 6.02 -35.50 46.66
C PRO A 201 6.01 -35.39 45.13
N LYS A 202 7.21 -35.26 44.55
CA LYS A 202 7.46 -35.43 43.11
C LYS A 202 6.87 -36.78 42.66
N LYS A 203 5.85 -36.74 41.80
CA LYS A 203 5.66 -37.80 40.82
C LYS A 203 6.80 -37.68 39.81
N GLU A 204 7.69 -38.65 39.81
CA GLU A 204 8.68 -38.84 38.76
C GLU A 204 7.96 -39.12 37.45
N GLU A 205 7.99 -38.15 36.54
CA GLU A 205 7.85 -38.44 35.12
C GLU A 205 9.15 -39.06 34.60
N PRO A 206 9.10 -40.09 33.76
CA PRO A 206 10.28 -40.82 33.34
C PRO A 206 11.17 -39.91 32.49
N LYS A 207 12.40 -39.69 32.97
CA LYS A 207 13.47 -39.01 32.22
C LYS A 207 13.74 -39.78 30.92
N LYS A 208 13.23 -39.29 29.78
CA LYS A 208 13.76 -39.69 28.47
C LYS A 208 15.23 -39.26 28.39
N ALA A 209 16.04 -40.14 27.81
CA ALA A 209 17.49 -39.97 27.68
C ALA A 209 17.84 -38.60 27.08
N THR A 210 18.75 -37.87 27.72
CA THR A 210 19.27 -36.60 27.20
C THR A 210 20.11 -36.87 25.96
N VAL A 211 19.49 -36.74 24.79
CA VAL A 211 20.18 -36.74 23.50
C VAL A 211 21.15 -35.56 23.50
N ALA A 212 22.45 -35.83 23.31
CA ALA A 212 23.46 -34.79 23.20
C ALA A 212 23.28 -34.04 21.88
N VAL A 213 22.82 -32.80 21.95
CA VAL A 213 22.62 -31.94 20.78
C VAL A 213 23.87 -31.09 20.54
N SER A 214 24.50 -31.23 19.37
CA SER A 214 25.71 -30.47 19.04
C SER A 214 25.38 -29.01 18.74
N ALA A 215 26.23 -28.07 19.19
CA ALA A 215 26.04 -26.64 18.91
C ALA A 215 26.04 -26.31 17.41
N GLY A 216 26.81 -27.08 16.62
CA GLY A 216 26.84 -26.95 15.15
C GLY A 216 25.48 -27.31 14.52
N THR A 217 24.87 -28.40 14.96
CA THR A 217 23.54 -28.84 14.47
C THR A 217 22.43 -27.88 14.88
N VAL A 218 22.50 -27.32 16.09
CA VAL A 218 21.56 -26.26 16.52
C VAL A 218 21.70 -25.03 15.64
N LYS A 219 22.95 -24.62 15.34
CA LYS A 219 23.21 -23.48 14.46
C LYS A 219 22.68 -23.74 13.04
N GLU A 220 22.92 -24.92 12.48
CA GLU A 220 22.42 -25.29 11.16
C GLU A 220 20.89 -25.27 11.11
N LEU A 221 20.21 -25.83 12.12
CA LEU A 221 18.75 -25.82 12.19
C LEU A 221 18.20 -24.39 12.32
N ARG A 222 18.88 -23.53 13.11
CA ARG A 222 18.55 -22.11 13.22
C ARG A 222 18.74 -21.38 11.90
N ASP A 223 19.84 -21.61 11.20
CA ASP A 223 20.14 -20.92 9.95
C ASP A 223 19.13 -21.34 8.86
N LYS A 224 18.71 -22.61 8.83
CA LYS A 224 17.64 -23.11 7.96
C LYS A 224 16.27 -22.52 8.31
N THR A 225 15.84 -22.65 9.56
CA THR A 225 14.45 -22.35 9.96
C THR A 225 14.23 -20.88 10.34
N GLY A 226 15.26 -20.18 10.80
CA GLY A 226 15.14 -18.85 11.41
C GLY A 226 14.67 -18.87 12.88
N ALA A 227 14.33 -20.03 13.44
CA ALA A 227 13.79 -20.13 14.78
C ALA A 227 14.80 -19.78 15.88
N GLY A 228 14.30 -19.44 17.08
CA GLY A 228 15.14 -19.08 18.22
C GLY A 228 16.09 -20.22 18.63
N MET A 229 17.32 -19.88 19.03
CA MET A 229 18.39 -20.85 19.32
C MET A 229 17.97 -21.93 20.33
N MET A 230 17.23 -21.55 21.37
CA MET A 230 16.73 -22.48 22.38
C MET A 230 15.59 -23.37 21.87
N ASP A 231 14.78 -22.87 20.94
CA ASP A 231 13.74 -23.66 20.31
C ASP A 231 14.36 -24.69 19.34
N CYS A 232 15.38 -24.31 18.57
CA CYS A 232 16.13 -25.26 17.74
C CYS A 232 16.78 -26.37 18.58
N LYS A 233 17.40 -26.00 19.71
CA LYS A 233 17.98 -27.00 20.63
C LYS A 233 16.93 -27.95 21.19
N LYS A 234 15.76 -27.43 21.60
CA LYS A 234 14.65 -28.25 22.09
C LYS A 234 14.09 -29.15 21.01
N ALA A 235 13.91 -28.63 19.79
CA ALA A 235 13.39 -29.40 18.67
C ALA A 235 14.30 -30.59 18.34
N LEU A 236 15.61 -30.38 18.31
CA LEU A 236 16.58 -31.47 18.11
C LEU A 236 16.57 -32.47 19.27
N ALA A 237 16.44 -32.01 20.52
CA ALA A 237 16.40 -32.90 21.66
C ALA A 237 15.14 -33.79 21.68
N GLU A 238 13.97 -33.24 21.35
CA GLU A 238 12.69 -33.96 21.32
C GLU A 238 12.57 -34.91 20.11
N ASN A 239 13.32 -34.64 19.03
CA ASN A 239 13.28 -35.41 17.79
C ASN A 239 14.59 -36.18 17.56
N GLU A 240 15.34 -36.51 18.61
CA GLU A 240 16.49 -37.42 18.54
C GLU A 240 17.59 -36.97 17.54
N ASN A 241 17.84 -35.65 17.47
CA ASN A 241 18.73 -35.00 16.49
C ASN A 241 18.34 -35.17 15.01
N ASP A 242 17.11 -35.61 14.72
CA ASP A 242 16.58 -35.68 13.36
C ASP A 242 16.22 -34.27 12.86
N MET A 243 16.93 -33.80 11.84
CA MET A 243 16.78 -32.44 11.30
C MET A 243 15.41 -32.21 10.65
N GLU A 244 14.85 -33.19 9.97
CA GLU A 244 13.57 -33.05 9.27
C GLU A 244 12.43 -33.01 10.28
N LYS A 245 12.42 -33.95 11.24
CA LYS A 245 11.44 -33.97 12.31
C LYS A 245 11.55 -32.75 13.22
N ALA A 246 12.77 -32.29 13.53
CA ALA A 246 12.97 -31.07 14.29
C ALA A 246 12.45 -29.83 13.55
N THR A 247 12.62 -29.78 12.22
CA THR A 247 12.06 -28.69 11.39
C THR A 247 10.53 -28.69 11.44
N GLU A 248 9.91 -29.86 11.25
CA GLU A 248 8.45 -29.99 11.30
C GLU A 248 7.90 -29.69 12.70
N TRP A 249 8.61 -30.11 13.75
CA TRP A 249 8.26 -29.80 15.13
C TRP A 249 8.29 -28.30 15.41
N LEU A 250 9.32 -27.59 14.92
CA LEU A 250 9.40 -26.13 15.03
C LEU A 250 8.26 -25.44 14.29
N ARG A 251 7.93 -25.92 13.08
CA ARG A 251 6.82 -25.41 12.28
C ARG A 251 5.50 -25.53 13.03
N MET A 252 5.16 -26.74 13.50
CA MET A 252 3.92 -27.00 14.24
C MET A 252 3.82 -26.21 15.54
N LYS A 253 4.91 -26.15 16.32
CA LYS A 253 4.95 -25.37 17.55
C LYS A 253 4.82 -23.87 17.29
N GLY A 254 5.48 -23.36 16.24
CA GLY A 254 5.42 -21.97 15.84
C GLY A 254 4.01 -21.56 15.40
N LEU A 255 3.34 -22.40 14.60
CA LEU A 255 1.95 -22.19 14.17
C LEU A 255 0.98 -22.12 15.36
N ALA A 256 1.14 -22.99 16.36
CA ALA A 256 0.34 -22.96 17.58
C ALA A 256 0.56 -21.71 18.44
N GLY A 257 1.72 -21.05 18.29
CA GLY A 257 2.07 -19.81 18.98
C GLY A 257 1.76 -18.54 18.18
N ALA A 258 1.58 -18.63 16.86
CA ALA A 258 1.45 -17.47 15.97
C ALA A 258 0.19 -16.65 16.29
N ASP A 259 -0.95 -17.30 16.55
CA ASP A 259 -2.21 -16.62 16.87
C ASP A 259 -2.10 -15.79 18.16
N LYS A 260 -1.29 -16.24 19.13
CA LYS A 260 -1.04 -15.50 20.38
C LYS A 260 -0.26 -14.21 20.17
N LYS A 261 0.40 -14.04 19.02
CA LYS A 261 1.16 -12.83 18.67
C LYS A 261 0.29 -11.80 17.95
N ALA A 262 -0.89 -12.16 17.46
CA ALA A 262 -1.77 -11.25 16.73
C ALA A 262 -2.17 -10.00 17.53
N GLY A 263 -2.26 -10.11 18.86
CA GLY A 263 -2.57 -8.97 19.75
C GLY A 263 -1.40 -8.01 20.02
N ARG A 264 -0.18 -8.32 19.55
CA ARG A 264 0.99 -7.45 19.76
C ARG A 264 0.93 -6.20 18.89
N ILE A 265 1.60 -5.15 19.32
CA ILE A 265 1.73 -3.90 18.57
C ILE A 265 2.84 -4.10 17.53
N ALA A 266 2.50 -3.93 16.25
CA ALA A 266 3.43 -3.96 15.13
C ALA A 266 3.45 -2.57 14.49
N ALA A 267 4.35 -1.70 14.96
CA ALA A 267 4.47 -0.31 14.52
C ALA A 267 5.66 -0.07 13.58
N GLU A 268 6.58 -1.04 13.50
CA GLU A 268 7.67 -1.06 12.52
C GLU A 268 7.25 -1.85 11.28
N GLY A 269 8.12 -1.95 10.27
CA GLY A 269 7.83 -2.64 9.01
C GLY A 269 8.35 -1.91 7.78
N VAL A 270 7.72 -2.17 6.64
CA VAL A 270 8.09 -1.57 5.36
C VAL A 270 6.87 -1.12 4.56
N VAL A 271 7.02 0.00 3.87
CA VAL A 271 6.22 0.37 2.71
C VAL A 271 6.92 -0.17 1.47
N ALA A 272 6.27 -1.12 0.81
CA ALA A 272 6.78 -1.77 -0.39
C ALA A 272 5.90 -1.45 -1.60
N SER A 273 6.41 -1.74 -2.79
CA SER A 273 5.65 -1.59 -4.03
C SER A 273 6.14 -2.57 -5.08
N TYR A 274 5.23 -2.93 -5.99
CA TYR A 274 5.54 -3.72 -7.17
C TYR A 274 4.87 -3.10 -8.39
N ILE A 275 5.62 -2.94 -9.48
CA ILE A 275 5.12 -2.48 -10.77
C ILE A 275 5.31 -3.61 -11.76
N HIS A 276 4.22 -4.05 -12.37
CA HIS A 276 4.27 -5.11 -13.37
C HIS A 276 5.00 -4.63 -14.64
N PRO A 277 5.73 -5.49 -15.35
CA PRO A 277 6.31 -5.15 -16.64
C PRO A 277 5.30 -4.46 -17.57
N GLY A 278 5.74 -3.38 -18.22
CA GLY A 278 4.88 -2.53 -19.04
C GLY A 278 4.18 -1.39 -18.28
N SER A 279 4.40 -1.25 -16.97
CA SER A 279 3.96 -0.09 -16.16
C SER A 279 2.45 0.18 -16.20
N ARG A 280 1.63 -0.84 -16.50
CA ARG A 280 0.17 -0.71 -16.56
C ARG A 280 -0.51 -1.07 -15.24
N LEU A 281 0.16 -1.85 -14.40
CA LEU A 281 -0.36 -2.32 -13.12
C LEU A 281 0.69 -2.06 -12.05
N GLY A 282 0.26 -1.54 -10.91
CA GLY A 282 1.13 -1.27 -9.78
C GLY A 282 0.41 -1.42 -8.45
N VAL A 283 1.16 -1.74 -7.40
CA VAL A 283 0.68 -1.77 -6.03
C VAL A 283 1.63 -1.03 -5.10
N LEU A 284 1.08 -0.40 -4.07
CA LEU A 284 1.78 0.08 -2.89
C LEU A 284 1.14 -0.56 -1.67
N LEU A 285 1.93 -1.11 -0.77
CA LEU A 285 1.45 -1.79 0.43
C LEU A 285 2.32 -1.46 1.65
N GLU A 286 1.70 -1.47 2.81
CA GLU A 286 2.35 -1.33 4.11
C GLU A 286 2.21 -2.66 4.86
N VAL A 287 3.34 -3.27 5.21
CA VAL A 287 3.40 -4.49 6.00
C VAL A 287 4.17 -4.21 7.27
N ASN A 288 3.54 -4.47 8.41
CA ASN A 288 4.10 -4.18 9.71
C ASN A 288 4.71 -5.41 10.40
N CYS A 289 5.72 -5.16 11.21
CA CYS A 289 6.33 -6.09 12.16
C CYS A 289 6.61 -5.39 13.51
N GLU A 290 7.13 -6.12 14.50
CA GLU A 290 7.37 -5.55 15.83
C GLU A 290 8.66 -4.72 15.85
N THR A 291 9.73 -5.19 15.18
CA THR A 291 11.04 -4.54 15.20
C THR A 291 11.57 -4.13 13.83
N ASP A 292 12.45 -3.13 13.81
CA ASP A 292 13.19 -2.68 12.62
C ASP A 292 14.19 -3.74 12.12
N PHE A 293 14.74 -4.56 13.01
CA PHE A 293 15.59 -5.70 12.66
C PHE A 293 14.86 -6.70 11.75
N VAL A 294 13.60 -7.02 12.04
CA VAL A 294 12.78 -7.88 11.18
C VAL A 294 12.44 -7.16 9.88
N ALA A 295 12.10 -5.88 9.92
CA ALA A 295 11.83 -5.07 8.73
C ALA A 295 13.01 -5.05 7.73
N ALA A 296 14.24 -5.10 8.25
CA ALA A 296 15.46 -5.16 7.45
C ALA A 296 15.86 -6.58 7.01
N SER A 297 15.18 -7.63 7.49
CA SER A 297 15.54 -9.01 7.19
C SER A 297 15.12 -9.45 5.78
N GLU A 298 15.94 -10.27 5.13
CA GLU A 298 15.66 -10.79 3.78
C GLU A 298 14.37 -11.61 3.73
N LYS A 299 14.16 -12.51 4.70
CA LYS A 299 12.95 -13.35 4.79
C LYS A 299 11.67 -12.52 4.87
N PHE A 300 11.67 -11.42 5.62
CA PHE A 300 10.52 -10.53 5.70
C PHE A 300 10.29 -9.79 4.37
N ASN A 301 11.35 -9.25 3.77
CA ASN A 301 11.23 -8.52 2.51
C ASN A 301 10.82 -9.43 1.34
N GLU A 302 11.26 -10.68 1.33
CA GLU A 302 10.84 -11.70 0.36
C GLU A 302 9.34 -11.98 0.46
N LEU A 303 8.82 -12.21 1.67
CA LEU A 303 7.37 -12.36 1.91
C LEU A 303 6.60 -11.15 1.38
N VAL A 304 7.04 -9.94 1.73
CA VAL A 304 6.38 -8.70 1.32
C VAL A 304 6.37 -8.55 -0.21
N ASN A 305 7.46 -8.90 -0.88
CA ASN A 305 7.56 -8.86 -2.34
C ASN A 305 6.57 -9.84 -3.00
N TYR A 306 6.46 -11.07 -2.51
CA TYR A 306 5.52 -12.04 -3.05
C TYR A 306 4.06 -11.65 -2.80
N ILE A 307 3.75 -11.04 -1.64
CA ILE A 307 2.43 -10.47 -1.38
C ILE A 307 2.12 -9.35 -2.39
N ALA A 308 3.06 -8.43 -2.64
CA ALA A 308 2.90 -7.35 -3.60
C ALA A 308 2.61 -7.87 -5.02
N MET A 309 3.38 -8.85 -5.48
CA MET A 309 3.16 -9.50 -6.77
C MET A 309 1.82 -10.22 -6.84
N GLY A 310 1.42 -10.90 -5.75
CA GLY A 310 0.11 -11.56 -5.62
C GLY A 310 -1.07 -10.59 -5.74
N ILE A 311 -1.01 -9.42 -5.10
CA ILE A 311 -2.05 -8.38 -5.22
C ILE A 311 -2.20 -7.92 -6.68
N VAL A 312 -1.09 -7.74 -7.39
CA VAL A 312 -1.13 -7.32 -8.80
C VAL A 312 -1.70 -8.43 -9.68
N ALA A 313 -1.35 -9.69 -9.44
CA ALA A 313 -1.89 -10.84 -10.16
C ALA A 313 -3.39 -11.08 -9.89
N GLY A 314 -3.88 -10.82 -8.67
CA GLY A 314 -5.28 -11.00 -8.29
C GLY A 314 -6.19 -9.95 -8.95
N GLN A 315 -7.14 -10.38 -9.77
CA GLN A 315 -7.99 -9.45 -10.54
C GLN A 315 -8.94 -8.64 -9.65
N ASN A 316 -9.52 -9.27 -8.62
CA ASN A 316 -10.59 -8.69 -7.81
C ASN A 316 -10.14 -8.23 -6.41
N VAL A 317 -8.86 -8.39 -6.08
CA VAL A 317 -8.31 -8.13 -4.73
C VAL A 317 -8.35 -6.63 -4.45
N GLN A 318 -9.13 -6.24 -3.43
CA GLN A 318 -9.43 -4.85 -3.08
C GLN A 318 -9.26 -4.56 -1.58
N TYR A 319 -9.44 -5.56 -0.73
CA TYR A 319 -9.40 -5.41 0.73
C TYR A 319 -8.34 -6.33 1.34
N VAL A 320 -7.82 -6.01 2.52
CA VAL A 320 -6.89 -6.91 3.22
C VAL A 320 -7.65 -8.16 3.67
N SER A 321 -8.80 -7.97 4.32
CA SER A 321 -9.62 -9.02 4.93
C SER A 321 -11.11 -8.70 4.85
N ALA A 322 -11.95 -9.67 5.20
CA ALA A 322 -13.41 -9.57 5.02
C ALA A 322 -14.07 -8.50 5.91
N ASP A 323 -13.47 -8.19 7.06
CA ASP A 323 -13.92 -7.16 8.00
C ASP A 323 -13.71 -5.74 7.48
N GLU A 324 -12.86 -5.55 6.48
CA GLU A 324 -12.65 -4.26 5.83
C GLU A 324 -13.66 -3.98 4.70
N ILE A 325 -14.45 -4.98 4.28
CA ILE A 325 -15.43 -4.82 3.20
C ILE A 325 -16.62 -3.98 3.71
N PRO A 326 -16.91 -2.81 3.13
CA PRO A 326 -18.09 -2.03 3.49
C PRO A 326 -19.37 -2.83 3.22
N ALA A 327 -20.34 -2.73 4.13
CA ALA A 327 -21.63 -3.42 4.00
C ALA A 327 -22.35 -3.09 2.68
N GLU A 328 -22.20 -1.85 2.21
CA GLU A 328 -22.75 -1.38 0.93
C GLU A 328 -22.18 -2.14 -0.27
N VAL A 329 -20.89 -2.46 -0.26
CA VAL A 329 -20.23 -3.23 -1.33
C VAL A 329 -20.77 -4.66 -1.32
N PHE A 330 -20.87 -5.28 -0.14
CA PHE A 330 -21.41 -6.63 -0.02
C PHE A 330 -22.87 -6.72 -0.49
N GLU A 331 -23.73 -5.79 -0.06
CA GLU A 331 -25.13 -5.77 -0.47
C GLU A 331 -25.29 -5.47 -1.96
N ARG A 332 -24.43 -4.61 -2.54
CA ARG A 332 -24.41 -4.37 -4.00
C ARG A 332 -24.09 -5.64 -4.77
N GLU A 333 -23.03 -6.36 -4.40
CA GLU A 333 -22.66 -7.62 -5.08
C GLU A 333 -23.76 -8.69 -4.93
N LYS A 334 -24.38 -8.77 -3.75
CA LYS A 334 -25.53 -9.65 -3.51
C LYS A 334 -26.74 -9.30 -4.38
N GLN A 335 -27.05 -8.02 -4.56
CA GLN A 335 -28.13 -7.57 -5.45
C GLN A 335 -27.83 -7.91 -6.91
N LEU A 336 -26.58 -7.73 -7.37
CA LEU A 336 -26.16 -8.11 -8.72
C LEU A 336 -26.31 -9.62 -8.95
N GLU A 337 -25.90 -10.44 -7.98
CA GLU A 337 -26.08 -11.89 -8.05
C GLU A 337 -27.57 -12.30 -8.02
N MET A 338 -28.42 -11.59 -7.27
CA MET A 338 -29.88 -11.82 -7.28
C MET A 338 -30.52 -11.51 -8.63
N ALA A 339 -29.96 -10.55 -9.39
CA ALA A 339 -30.46 -10.14 -10.70
C ALA A 339 -30.05 -11.07 -11.84
N ARG A 340 -29.18 -12.07 -11.60
CA ARG A 340 -28.70 -12.97 -12.65
C ARG A 340 -29.80 -13.85 -13.26
N ASP A 341 -29.66 -14.07 -14.57
CA ASP A 341 -30.63 -14.81 -15.38
C ASP A 341 -30.79 -16.27 -14.94
N ASP A 342 -29.73 -16.90 -14.46
CA ASP A 342 -29.75 -18.30 -14.02
C ASP A 342 -30.52 -18.53 -12.71
N LEU A 343 -30.88 -17.44 -12.02
CA LEU A 343 -31.74 -17.46 -10.85
C LEU A 343 -33.18 -17.06 -11.16
N LYS A 344 -33.49 -16.67 -12.40
CA LYS A 344 -34.87 -16.41 -12.84
C LYS A 344 -35.68 -17.71 -12.79
N GLY A 345 -36.84 -17.66 -12.13
CA GLY A 345 -37.73 -18.81 -11.96
C GLY A 345 -37.55 -19.61 -10.65
N LYS A 346 -36.55 -19.28 -9.82
CA LYS A 346 -36.42 -19.84 -8.47
C LYS A 346 -37.25 -19.03 -7.47
N PRO A 347 -37.85 -19.66 -6.42
CA PRO A 347 -38.49 -18.93 -5.32
C PRO A 347 -37.53 -17.93 -4.67
N ASP A 348 -38.05 -16.78 -4.24
CA ASP A 348 -37.24 -15.65 -3.73
C ASP A 348 -36.31 -16.05 -2.59
N ALA A 349 -36.76 -16.88 -1.65
CA ALA A 349 -35.95 -17.34 -0.54
C ALA A 349 -34.75 -18.20 -0.99
N ILE A 350 -34.95 -19.05 -2.02
CA ILE A 350 -33.87 -19.88 -2.59
C ILE A 350 -32.90 -19.01 -3.37
N ARG A 351 -33.42 -18.06 -4.16
CA ARG A 351 -32.62 -17.10 -4.92
C ARG A 351 -31.75 -16.24 -4.00
N ALA A 352 -32.31 -15.70 -2.93
CA ALA A 352 -31.59 -14.91 -1.93
C ALA A 352 -30.46 -15.71 -1.28
N LYS A 353 -30.71 -16.96 -0.89
CA LYS A 353 -29.69 -17.83 -0.28
C LYS A 353 -28.55 -18.18 -1.25
N ILE A 354 -28.87 -18.41 -2.53
CA ILE A 354 -27.85 -18.67 -3.56
C ILE A 354 -27.02 -17.40 -3.81
N ALA A 355 -27.68 -16.26 -3.99
CA ALA A 355 -27.01 -14.98 -4.22
C ALA A 355 -26.13 -14.58 -3.04
N GLU A 356 -26.58 -14.79 -1.80
CA GLU A 356 -25.76 -14.56 -0.60
C GLU A 356 -24.52 -15.46 -0.58
N GLY A 357 -24.65 -16.75 -0.93
CA GLY A 357 -23.51 -17.66 -1.03
C GLY A 357 -22.50 -17.22 -2.09
N ARG A 358 -22.98 -16.73 -3.25
CA ARG A 358 -22.11 -16.19 -4.32
C ARG A 358 -21.45 -14.87 -3.91
N ALA A 359 -22.20 -13.97 -3.28
CA ALA A 359 -21.67 -12.72 -2.75
C ALA A 359 -20.59 -12.96 -1.69
N LYS A 360 -20.75 -13.95 -0.81
CA LYS A 360 -19.69 -14.39 0.13
C LYS A 360 -18.45 -14.89 -0.60
N LYS A 361 -18.62 -15.67 -1.68
CA LYS A 361 -17.47 -16.10 -2.49
C LYS A 361 -16.76 -14.92 -3.14
N ILE A 362 -17.50 -13.97 -3.71
CA ILE A 362 -16.94 -12.74 -4.28
C ILE A 362 -16.22 -11.93 -3.20
N ALA A 363 -16.79 -11.81 -2.00
CA ALA A 363 -16.14 -11.17 -0.86
C ALA A 363 -14.79 -11.83 -0.53
N THR A 364 -14.73 -13.16 -0.46
CA THR A 364 -13.47 -13.91 -0.29
C THR A 364 -12.49 -13.64 -1.44
N GLU A 365 -12.95 -13.59 -2.69
CA GLU A 365 -12.11 -13.27 -3.86
C GLU A 365 -11.60 -11.81 -3.85
N MET A 366 -12.26 -10.90 -3.13
CA MET A 366 -11.81 -9.51 -2.94
C MET A 366 -10.78 -9.35 -1.81
N CYS A 367 -10.64 -10.33 -0.92
CA CYS A 367 -9.76 -10.26 0.25
C CYS A 367 -8.38 -10.84 -0.02
N LEU A 368 -7.33 -10.07 0.24
CA LEU A 368 -5.94 -10.48 0.06
C LEU A 368 -5.60 -11.71 0.90
N LEU A 369 -5.98 -11.72 2.18
CA LEU A 369 -5.61 -12.79 3.11
C LEU A 369 -6.15 -14.16 2.69
N ASP A 370 -7.26 -14.19 1.97
CA ASP A 370 -7.90 -15.41 1.46
C ASP A 370 -7.37 -15.84 0.08
N GLN A 371 -6.53 -15.03 -0.57
CA GLN A 371 -5.98 -15.40 -1.87
C GLN A 371 -4.94 -16.50 -1.76
N PRO A 372 -4.81 -17.36 -2.80
CA PRO A 372 -3.68 -18.28 -2.92
C PRO A 372 -2.34 -17.54 -2.87
N PHE A 373 -1.36 -18.08 -2.15
CA PHE A 373 -0.04 -17.48 -2.09
C PHE A 373 0.73 -17.72 -3.39
N LEU A 374 1.41 -16.69 -3.89
CA LEU A 374 1.96 -16.69 -5.25
C LEU A 374 2.97 -17.81 -5.51
N THR A 375 3.83 -18.12 -4.55
CA THR A 375 4.88 -19.15 -4.70
C THR A 375 4.39 -20.54 -4.33
N ASP A 376 3.27 -20.65 -3.63
CA ASP A 376 2.68 -21.89 -3.18
C ASP A 376 1.15 -21.74 -3.13
N PRO A 377 0.46 -21.97 -4.26
CA PRO A 377 -0.99 -21.79 -4.35
C PRO A 377 -1.80 -22.79 -3.50
N SER A 378 -1.16 -23.77 -2.87
CA SER A 378 -1.84 -24.73 -1.99
C SER A 378 -2.26 -24.12 -0.65
N LYS A 379 -1.69 -22.98 -0.30
CA LYS A 379 -2.00 -22.20 0.89
C LYS A 379 -2.39 -20.77 0.56
N THR A 380 -3.04 -20.12 1.50
CA THR A 380 -3.45 -18.72 1.44
C THR A 380 -2.32 -17.76 1.84
N VAL A 381 -2.48 -16.48 1.51
CA VAL A 381 -1.60 -15.42 2.00
C VAL A 381 -1.61 -15.35 3.54
N ALA A 382 -2.76 -15.55 4.18
CA ALA A 382 -2.86 -15.62 5.64
C ALA A 382 -2.00 -16.74 6.23
N GLU A 383 -2.03 -17.92 5.63
CA GLU A 383 -1.22 -19.07 6.06
C GLU A 383 0.27 -18.81 5.84
N ALA A 384 0.67 -18.22 4.71
CA ALA A 384 2.05 -17.84 4.46
C ALA A 384 2.57 -16.80 5.48
N ILE A 385 1.75 -15.82 5.86
CA ILE A 385 2.06 -14.87 6.93
C ILE A 385 2.19 -15.60 8.27
N LYS A 386 1.28 -16.53 8.59
CA LYS A 386 1.30 -17.29 9.83
C LYS A 386 2.56 -18.17 9.95
N GLU A 387 2.97 -18.81 8.86
CA GLU A 387 4.24 -19.55 8.77
C GLU A 387 5.45 -18.63 8.97
N SER A 388 5.40 -17.42 8.40
CA SER A 388 6.46 -16.43 8.58
C SER A 388 6.54 -15.93 10.03
N ILE A 389 5.40 -15.72 10.71
CA ILE A 389 5.32 -15.38 12.14
C ILE A 389 5.90 -16.51 13.02
N ALA A 390 5.64 -17.75 12.63
CA ALA A 390 6.18 -18.93 13.30
C ALA A 390 7.72 -19.00 13.18
N ALA A 391 8.24 -18.74 11.99
CA ALA A 391 9.68 -18.75 11.70
C ALA A 391 10.45 -17.57 12.31
N ILE A 392 9.93 -16.34 12.13
CA ILE A 392 10.60 -15.09 12.53
C ILE A 392 10.46 -14.85 14.04
N GLY A 393 9.32 -15.23 14.63
CA GLY A 393 9.09 -15.03 16.05
C GLY A 393 8.29 -13.78 16.40
N GLU A 394 8.03 -12.89 15.46
CA GLU A 394 7.29 -11.63 15.63
C GLU A 394 5.95 -11.63 14.90
N LYS A 395 5.02 -10.78 15.34
CA LYS A 395 3.80 -10.47 14.60
C LYS A 395 4.16 -9.85 13.25
N ILE A 396 3.50 -10.31 12.20
CA ILE A 396 3.53 -9.74 10.85
C ILE A 396 2.09 -9.51 10.43
N SER A 397 1.79 -8.34 9.88
CA SER A 397 0.45 -8.04 9.37
C SER A 397 0.52 -7.10 8.17
N VAL A 398 -0.24 -7.41 7.12
CA VAL A 398 -0.51 -6.45 6.06
C VAL A 398 -1.51 -5.44 6.61
N ARG A 399 -1.16 -4.16 6.58
CA ARG A 399 -1.99 -3.10 7.16
C ARG A 399 -2.92 -2.46 6.15
N ARG A 400 -2.40 -2.19 4.95
CA ARG A 400 -3.13 -1.56 3.85
C ARG A 400 -2.38 -1.78 2.55
N PHE A 401 -3.12 -1.78 1.45
CA PHE A 401 -2.55 -1.70 0.11
C PHE A 401 -3.45 -0.87 -0.80
N VAL A 402 -2.91 -0.49 -1.94
CA VAL A 402 -3.63 0.18 -3.01
C VAL A 402 -3.06 -0.31 -4.34
N LYS A 403 -3.95 -0.69 -5.24
CA LYS A 403 -3.60 -1.19 -6.57
C LYS A 403 -4.06 -0.17 -7.61
N PHE A 404 -3.18 0.22 -8.51
CA PHE A 404 -3.51 1.06 -9.66
C PHE A 404 -3.47 0.23 -10.94
N GLN A 405 -4.48 0.45 -11.77
CA GLN A 405 -4.51 0.03 -13.17
C GLN A 405 -4.56 1.25 -14.08
N LEU A 406 -3.65 1.30 -15.04
CA LEU A 406 -3.55 2.39 -16.01
C LEU A 406 -4.85 2.50 -16.81
N GLY A 407 -5.44 3.70 -16.77
CA GLY A 407 -6.68 4.02 -17.48
C GLY A 407 -7.94 3.40 -16.88
N GLU A 408 -7.87 2.80 -15.69
CA GLU A 408 -9.03 2.25 -14.97
C GLU A 408 -10.13 3.30 -14.80
N GLY A 409 -11.30 3.14 -15.41
CA GLY A 409 -12.39 4.14 -15.33
C GLY A 409 -12.30 5.25 -16.37
N LEU A 410 -11.38 5.17 -17.34
CA LEU A 410 -11.44 5.97 -18.57
C LEU A 410 -12.24 5.22 -19.63
N GLU A 411 -13.20 5.88 -20.28
CA GLU A 411 -13.84 5.34 -21.48
C GLU A 411 -12.82 5.23 -22.61
N LYS A 412 -12.48 4.01 -23.01
CA LYS A 412 -11.67 3.78 -24.20
C LYS A 412 -12.50 4.15 -25.42
N LYS A 413 -12.06 5.14 -26.19
CA LYS A 413 -12.64 5.40 -27.51
C LYS A 413 -12.43 4.15 -28.37
N SER A 414 -13.51 3.54 -28.83
CA SER A 414 -13.44 2.52 -29.88
C SER A 414 -12.97 3.21 -31.15
N ASN A 415 -11.70 3.03 -31.49
CA ASN A 415 -11.17 3.54 -32.75
C ASN A 415 -11.45 2.48 -33.82
N ASP A 416 -12.55 2.64 -34.54
CA ASP A 416 -12.72 2.00 -35.84
C ASP A 416 -11.77 2.68 -36.83
N PHE A 417 -10.53 2.17 -36.87
CA PHE A 417 -9.47 2.67 -37.72
C PHE A 417 -9.87 2.62 -39.21
N ALA A 418 -10.76 1.69 -39.59
CA ALA A 418 -11.28 1.62 -40.95
C ALA A 418 -12.22 2.79 -41.27
N ALA A 419 -13.07 3.19 -40.32
CA ALA A 419 -13.93 4.37 -40.48
C ALA A 419 -13.12 5.68 -40.53
N GLU A 420 -12.05 5.80 -39.75
CA GLU A 420 -11.20 6.99 -39.73
C GLU A 420 -10.35 7.13 -41.00
N VAL A 421 -9.82 6.01 -41.53
CA VAL A 421 -9.13 5.98 -42.83
C VAL A 421 -10.12 6.22 -43.98
N ALA A 422 -11.33 5.68 -43.92
CA ALA A 422 -12.38 5.96 -44.91
C ALA A 422 -12.79 7.43 -44.93
N ALA A 423 -12.93 8.07 -43.77
CA ALA A 423 -13.22 9.51 -43.68
C ALA A 423 -12.08 10.38 -44.20
N ALA A 424 -10.82 9.98 -43.99
CA ALA A 424 -9.64 10.71 -44.47
C ALA A 424 -9.40 10.53 -45.98
N THR A 425 -9.87 9.42 -46.58
CA THR A 425 -9.69 9.10 -48.01
C THR A 425 -10.91 9.41 -48.88
N GLY A 426 -12.10 9.57 -48.29
CA GLY A 426 -13.35 9.91 -48.99
C GLY A 426 -13.58 11.40 -49.29
N ALA A 427 -12.67 12.28 -48.89
CA ALA A 427 -12.71 13.72 -49.17
C ALA A 427 -11.77 14.12 -50.32
N LYS A 428 -11.84 13.40 -51.44
CA LYS A 428 -11.19 13.78 -52.71
C LYS A 428 -12.19 13.87 -53.85
#